data_AF-A0A183JUY5-F1
#
_entry.id   AF-A0A183JUY5-F1
#
_cell.length_a   1.000
_cell.length_b   1.000
_cell.length_c   1.000
_cell.angle_alpha   90.00
_cell.angle_beta   90.00
_cell.angle_gamma   90.00
#
_symmetry.space_group_name_H-M   'P 1'
#
loop_
_entity.id
_entity.type
_entity.pdbx_description
1 polymer ?
#
loop_
_entity_poly.entity_id
_entity_poly.type
_entity_poly.pdbx_seq_one_letter_code
_entity_poly.pdbx_strand_id
1 'polypeptide(L)'
;MSKLGVVEESWKFIDIFSLDDDMLAFVPEPVISLLFLYPLETSIENASLGVEDNSSNVVLIKQTVGNACGTIAILHAIVNNKQHLSIKGKS
;
A
#
# COMPACT_ATOMS: atom_id res chain seq x y z
N MET A 1 10.99 -4.06 -4.42
CA MET A 1 9.89 -4.34 -5.37
C MET A 1 10.39 -4.80 -6.74
N SER A 2 11.70 -4.81 -6.98
CA SER A 2 12.33 -5.29 -8.24
C SER A 2 11.83 -6.62 -8.76
N LYS A 3 11.62 -7.63 -7.90
CA LYS A 3 11.11 -8.96 -8.29
C LYS A 3 9.72 -8.92 -8.93
N LEU A 4 8.94 -7.87 -8.66
CA LEU A 4 7.64 -7.61 -9.28
C LEU A 4 7.74 -6.72 -10.53
N GLY A 5 8.95 -6.43 -11.00
CA GLY A 5 9.21 -5.65 -12.21
C GLY A 5 9.27 -4.13 -11.99
N VAL A 6 9.04 -3.62 -10.78
CA VAL A 6 9.15 -2.17 -10.49
C VAL A 6 10.61 -1.72 -10.59
N VAL A 7 10.86 -0.64 -11.33
CA VAL A 7 12.20 -0.04 -11.46
C VAL A 7 12.55 0.69 -10.16
N GLU A 8 13.57 0.20 -9.46
CA GLU A 8 13.88 0.59 -8.07
C GLU A 8 14.38 2.04 -7.92
N GLU A 9 14.88 2.67 -8.98
CA GLU A 9 15.39 4.06 -8.91
C GLU A 9 14.28 5.10 -8.65
N SER A 10 13.01 4.72 -8.81
CA SER A 10 11.89 5.67 -8.72
C SER A 10 11.12 5.61 -7.39
N TRP A 11 11.01 4.44 -6.75
CA TRP A 11 10.17 4.25 -5.56
C TRP A 11 10.69 3.15 -4.64
N LYS A 12 10.61 3.38 -3.33
CA LYS A 12 11.03 2.45 -2.28
C LYS A 12 10.06 2.48 -1.10
N PHE A 13 10.03 1.40 -0.34
CA PHE A 13 9.41 1.40 0.99
C PHE A 13 10.39 1.99 1.99
N ILE A 14 9.85 2.74 2.94
CA ILE A 14 10.58 3.27 4.09
C ILE A 14 9.75 3.00 5.34
N ASP A 15 10.44 2.84 6.47
CA ASP A 15 9.78 2.71 7.76
C ASP A 15 9.35 4.09 8.27
N ILE A 16 8.18 4.14 8.89
CA ILE A 16 7.70 5.31 9.63
C ILE A 16 7.86 5.01 11.11
N PHE A 17 8.75 5.75 11.77
CA PHE A 17 9.10 5.53 13.18
C PHE A 17 8.07 6.10 14.16
N SER A 18 7.45 7.24 13.81
CA SER A 18 6.37 7.87 14.57
C SER A 18 5.42 8.60 13.62
N LEU A 19 4.20 8.85 14.08
CA LEU A 19 3.19 9.67 13.41
C LEU A 19 3.19 11.13 13.89
N ASP A 20 4.14 11.52 14.74
CA ASP A 20 4.35 12.90 15.14
C ASP A 20 4.89 13.72 13.96
N ASP A 21 4.42 14.96 13.79
CA ASP A 21 4.75 15.83 12.65
C ASP A 21 6.27 15.98 12.43
N ASP A 22 7.03 16.16 13.52
CA ASP A 22 8.49 16.30 13.48
C ASP A 22 9.18 15.05 12.92
N MET A 23 8.64 13.86 13.20
CA MET A 23 9.18 12.59 12.69
C MET A 23 8.72 12.32 11.25
N LEU A 24 7.49 12.70 10.92
CA LEU A 24 6.95 12.59 9.56
C LEU A 24 7.70 13.50 8.58
N ALA A 25 8.26 14.63 9.03
CA ALA A 25 9.09 15.50 8.21
C ALA A 25 10.34 14.82 7.61
N PHE A 26 10.78 13.68 8.16
CA PHE A 26 11.89 12.88 7.61
C PHE A 26 11.46 11.88 6.52
N VAL A 27 10.16 11.67 6.33
CA VAL A 27 9.60 10.79 5.29
C VAL A 27 9.74 11.51 3.95
N PRO A 28 10.47 10.97 2.96
CA PRO A 28 10.62 11.61 1.66
C PRO A 28 9.27 11.73 0.95
N GLU A 29 9.01 12.92 0.41
CA GLU A 29 7.84 13.21 -0.39
C GLU A 29 8.15 13.09 -1.89
N PRO A 30 7.15 12.78 -2.74
CA PRO A 30 5.76 12.46 -2.38
C PRO A 30 5.59 11.02 -1.87
N VAL A 31 4.56 10.79 -1.04
CA VAL A 31 4.12 9.44 -0.62
C VAL A 31 2.87 9.04 -1.41
N ILE A 32 2.90 7.87 -2.05
CA ILE A 32 1.79 7.38 -2.90
C ILE A 32 1.03 6.20 -2.30
N SER A 33 1.53 5.61 -1.22
CA SER A 33 0.86 4.52 -0.51
C SER A 33 1.43 4.37 0.90
N LEU A 34 0.57 4.02 1.85
CA LEU A 34 0.93 3.70 3.23
C LEU A 34 0.44 2.28 3.55
N LEU A 35 1.33 1.43 4.04
CA LEU A 35 0.98 0.10 4.53
C LEU A 35 0.98 0.14 6.05
N PHE A 36 -0.16 -0.14 6.65
CA PHE A 36 -0.32 -0.18 8.10
C PHE A 36 -0.53 -1.61 8.58
N LEU A 37 0.41 -2.10 9.39
CA LEU A 37 0.30 -3.41 10.03
C LEU A 37 -0.25 -3.24 11.45
N TYR A 38 -1.37 -3.87 11.73
CA TYR A 38 -2.06 -3.78 13.02
C TYR A 38 -2.58 -5.17 13.43
N PRO A 39 -2.56 -5.53 14.73
CA PRO A 39 -3.13 -6.78 15.21
C PRO A 39 -4.65 -6.81 15.04
N LEU A 40 -5.18 -7.80 14.33
CA LEU A 40 -6.62 -7.92 14.12
C LEU A 40 -7.28 -8.45 15.40
N GLU A 41 -8.05 -7.59 16.09
CA GLU A 41 -8.94 -8.01 17.17
C GLU A 41 -10.33 -8.33 16.62
N THR A 42 -11.00 -9.34 17.17
CA THR A 42 -12.33 -9.80 16.75
C THR A 42 -13.41 -8.70 16.82
N SER A 43 -13.21 -7.71 17.67
CA SER A 43 -14.06 -6.52 17.81
C SER A 43 -13.98 -5.57 16.60
N ILE A 44 -12.87 -5.62 15.84
CA ILE A 44 -12.59 -4.71 14.72
C ILE A 44 -12.98 -5.35 13.38
N GLU A 45 -13.02 -6.68 13.27
CA GLU A 45 -13.37 -7.39 12.03
C GLU A 45 -14.74 -6.97 11.46
N ASN A 46 -15.68 -6.60 12.32
CA ASN A 46 -17.02 -6.15 11.92
C ASN A 46 -17.23 -4.64 12.09
N ALA A 47 -16.19 -3.91 12.51
CA ALA A 47 -16.28 -2.45 12.61
C ALA A 47 -16.18 -1.86 11.19
N SER A 48 -17.14 -1.00 10.85
CA SER A 48 -17.01 -0.15 9.66
C SER A 48 -15.82 0.80 9.88
N LEU A 49 -14.77 0.63 9.09
CA LEU A 49 -13.55 1.45 9.15
C LEU A 49 -13.66 2.77 8.36
N GLY A 50 -14.87 3.14 7.92
CA GLY A 50 -15.11 4.36 7.16
C GLY A 50 -16.37 4.30 6.29
N VAL A 51 -16.51 5.30 5.44
CA VAL A 51 -17.61 5.37 4.46
C VAL A 51 -17.21 4.60 3.21
N GLU A 52 -18.09 3.73 2.71
CA GLU A 52 -17.87 3.03 1.44
C GLU A 52 -17.84 4.05 0.30
N ASP A 53 -16.70 4.15 -0.38
CA ASP A 53 -16.55 4.90 -1.61
C ASP A 53 -16.65 3.94 -2.81
N ASN A 54 -17.61 4.20 -3.69
CA ASN A 54 -17.84 3.43 -4.91
C ASN A 54 -17.11 4.04 -6.13
N SER A 55 -16.03 4.80 -5.90
CA SER A 55 -15.21 5.33 -6.97
C SER A 55 -14.70 4.21 -7.89
N SER A 56 -14.95 4.35 -9.19
CA SER A 56 -14.69 3.31 -10.19
C SER A 56 -13.21 3.03 -10.47
N ASN A 57 -12.31 3.77 -9.82
CA ASN A 57 -10.89 3.82 -10.15
C ASN A 57 -10.01 3.05 -9.15
N VAL A 58 -10.60 2.47 -8.12
CA VAL A 58 -9.89 1.68 -7.11
C VAL A 58 -9.94 0.20 -7.49
N VAL A 59 -8.77 -0.44 -7.50
CA VAL A 59 -8.66 -1.89 -7.66
C VAL A 59 -8.55 -2.53 -6.29
N LEU A 60 -9.60 -3.25 -5.90
CA LEU A 60 -9.63 -4.11 -4.72
C LEU A 60 -9.35 -5.56 -5.13
N ILE A 61 -8.55 -6.26 -4.32
CA ILE A 61 -8.09 -7.63 -4.55
C ILE A 61 -8.41 -8.40 -3.29
N LYS A 62 -9.27 -9.41 -3.41
CA LYS A 62 -9.65 -10.26 -2.28
C LYS A 62 -8.50 -11.20 -1.92
N GLN A 63 -8.08 -11.21 -0.65
CA GLN A 63 -7.17 -12.24 -0.15
C GLN A 63 -7.94 -13.56 0.04
N THR A 64 -7.44 -14.63 -0.56
CA THR A 64 -8.00 -15.98 -0.44
C THR A 64 -7.01 -16.99 0.14
N VAL A 65 -5.75 -16.60 0.29
CA VAL A 65 -4.67 -17.43 0.83
C VAL A 65 -4.23 -16.85 2.18
N GLY A 66 -4.11 -17.72 3.18
CA GLY A 66 -3.62 -17.34 4.52
C GLY A 66 -2.21 -16.75 4.45
N ASN A 67 -1.91 -15.80 5.34
CA ASN A 67 -0.60 -15.13 5.44
C ASN A 67 -0.12 -14.39 4.18
N ALA A 68 -1.01 -14.14 3.21
CA ALA A 68 -0.68 -13.41 1.99
C ALA A 68 -0.93 -11.89 2.10
N CYS A 69 -1.34 -11.38 3.27
CA CYS A 69 -1.76 -9.98 3.45
C CYS A 69 -0.70 -8.97 3.01
N GLY A 70 0.59 -9.21 3.33
CA GLY A 70 1.69 -8.35 2.88
C GLY A 70 1.82 -8.31 1.36
N THR A 71 1.72 -9.47 0.69
CA THR A 71 1.74 -9.54 -0.78
C THR A 71 0.54 -8.82 -1.38
N ILE A 72 -0.65 -9.02 -0.83
CA ILE A 72 -1.89 -8.37 -1.31
C ILE A 72 -1.79 -6.85 -1.12
N ALA A 73 -1.29 -6.37 0.02
CA ALA A 73 -1.09 -4.95 0.27
C ALA A 73 -0.11 -4.31 -0.72
N ILE A 74 1.01 -4.99 -1.02
CA ILE A 74 1.97 -4.52 -2.04
C ILE A 74 1.31 -4.49 -3.43
N LEU A 75 0.48 -5.47 -3.78
CA LEU A 75 -0.26 -5.46 -5.05
C LEU A 75 -1.26 -4.30 -5.12
N HIS A 76 -1.98 -4.00 -4.04
CA HIS A 76 -2.85 -2.81 -3.98
C HIS A 76 -2.05 -1.53 -4.19
N ALA A 77 -0.92 -1.38 -3.51
CA ALA A 77 -0.05 -0.20 -3.63
C ALA A 77 0.43 -0.01 -5.08
N ILE A 78 0.86 -1.09 -5.76
CA ILE A 78 1.35 -1.03 -7.13
C ILE A 78 0.23 -0.76 -8.12
N VAL A 79 -0.88 -1.49 -8.03
CA VAL A 79 -1.94 -1.45 -9.05
C VAL A 79 -2.69 -0.12 -9.04
N ASN A 80 -2.92 0.46 -7.87
CA ASN A 80 -3.62 1.75 -7.74
C ASN A 80 -2.73 2.97 -8.02
N ASN A 81 -1.41 2.77 -8.19
CA ASN A 81 -0.45 3.83 -8.48
C ASN A 81 0.35 3.60 -9.77
N LYS A 82 -0.19 2.84 -10.72
CA LYS A 82 0.47 2.49 -11.99
C LYS A 82 0.92 3.70 -12.81
N GLN A 83 0.27 4.85 -12.64
CA GLN A 83 0.61 6.12 -13.29
C GLN A 83 1.87 6.78 -12.71
N HIS A 84 2.25 6.42 -11.48
CA HIS A 84 3.45 6.93 -10.79
C HIS A 84 4.64 5.97 -10.90
N LEU A 85 4.39 4.68 -11.18
CA LEU A 85 5.39 3.62 -11.17
C LEU A 85 5.86 3.23 -12.58
N SER A 86 7.18 3.05 -12.74
CA SER A 86 7.76 2.40 -13.92
C SER A 86 7.90 0.90 -13.70
N ILE A 87 7.30 0.10 -14.59
CA ILE A 87 7.28 -1.38 -14.51
C ILE A 87 7.90 -1.96 -15.78
N LYS A 88 8.94 -2.78 -15.62
CA LYS A 88 9.61 -3.50 -16.72
C LYS A 88 8.62 -4.43 -17.42
N GLY A 89 8.53 -4.35 -18.75
CA GLY A 89 7.67 -5.22 -19.56
C GLY A 89 6.36 -4.59 -20.04
N LYS A 90 6.09 -3.31 -19.73
CA LYS A 90 5.16 -2.51 -20.55
C LYS A 90 5.91 -2.11 -21.83
N SER A 91 5.65 -2.82 -22.91
CA SER A 91 5.93 -2.37 -24.29
C SER A 91 4.95 -1.28 -24.70
#